data_AF-A0A4R3AEN5-F1
#
_entry.id   AF-A0A4R3AEN5-F1
#
_cell.length_a   1.000
_cell.length_b   1.000
_cell.length_c   1.000
_cell.angle_alpha   90.00
_cell.angle_beta   90.00
_cell.angle_gamma   90.00
#
_symmetry.space_group_name_H-M   'P 1'
#
loop_
_entity.id
_entity.type
_entity.pdbx_description
1 polymer ?
#
loop_
_entity_poly.entity_id
_entity_poly.type
_entity_poly.pdbx_seq_one_letter_code
_entity_poly.pdbx_strand_id
1 'polypeptide(L)'
;MASEILKFVWRVSKMENNYQLSRIHNYISGLMNKEEMFQLEKEALEDPFLQDAIEGYRLQKGVDVRQLSLLQQRLNRRVEQTISTRNAQFYTWQRLAVGSAAAVIFVVLIAFIYFKNFNTNKSRTTEVELSSPENKIAIEPLLTGGDASPIEGWNAFEQYLQRNVQVRDLGGKIILNFEVDKNGKLINVNFEDAPNEVLKKEILRLIDKGPKWHGKKGKLIISFPIENPTQAFKPTHCFGIEEKSN
;
A
#
# COMPACT_ATOMS: atom_id res chain seq x y z
N MET A 1 22.41 24.34 -0.03
CA MET A 1 23.57 25.25 0.05
C MET A 1 23.20 26.64 0.59
N ALA A 2 22.10 27.27 0.14
CA ALA A 2 21.69 28.60 0.64
C ALA A 2 21.26 28.64 2.13
N SER A 3 20.72 27.56 2.68
CA SER A 3 20.25 27.50 4.09
C SER A 3 21.38 27.42 5.12
N GLU A 4 22.53 26.85 4.76
CA GLU A 4 23.71 26.74 5.63
C GLU A 4 24.46 28.08 5.70
N ILE A 5 24.55 28.80 4.58
CA ILE A 5 25.18 30.13 4.49
C ILE A 5 24.40 31.15 5.34
N LEU A 6 23.06 31.15 5.27
CA LEU A 6 22.22 32.05 6.07
C LEU A 6 22.34 31.80 7.58
N LYS A 7 22.49 30.53 8.00
CA LYS A 7 22.72 30.18 9.42
C LYS A 7 24.10 30.63 9.90
N PHE A 8 25.11 30.61 9.05
CA PHE A 8 26.48 31.02 9.40
C PHE A 8 26.58 32.55 9.59
N VAL A 9 26.03 33.33 8.65
CA VAL A 9 26.03 34.80 8.69
C VAL A 9 25.32 35.33 9.96
N TRP A 10 24.14 34.78 10.28
CA TRP A 10 23.41 35.18 11.49
C TRP A 10 24.12 34.80 12.80
N ARG A 11 24.91 33.72 12.79
CA ARG A 11 25.67 33.27 13.96
C ARG A 11 26.91 34.14 14.21
N VAL A 12 27.60 34.55 13.15
CA VAL A 12 28.78 35.44 13.23
C VAL A 12 28.38 36.83 13.75
N SER A 13 27.33 37.43 13.17
CA SER A 13 26.83 38.76 13.58
C SER A 13 26.43 38.85 15.06
N LYS A 14 25.90 37.76 15.63
CA LYS A 14 25.51 37.72 17.05
C LYS A 14 26.72 37.68 18.00
N MET A 15 27.86 37.15 17.56
CA MET A 15 29.09 37.09 18.36
C MET A 15 29.82 38.43 18.39
N GLU A 16 29.85 39.17 17.26
CA GLU A 16 30.50 40.49 17.17
C GLU A 16 29.82 41.54 18.04
N ASN A 17 28.49 41.64 18.01
CA ASN A 17 27.75 42.65 18.77
C ASN A 17 27.90 42.50 20.30
N ASN A 18 28.03 41.27 20.80
CA ASN A 18 28.19 41.01 22.23
C ASN A 18 29.59 41.38 22.73
N TYR A 19 30.61 41.19 21.89
CA TYR A 19 31.99 41.57 22.20
C TYR A 19 32.14 43.08 22.35
N GLN A 20 31.52 43.86 21.45
CA GLN A 20 31.59 45.33 21.46
C GLN A 20 31.04 45.95 22.75
N LEU A 21 29.89 45.46 23.25
CA LEU A 21 29.29 46.02 24.47
C LEU A 21 30.14 45.78 25.73
N SER A 22 30.71 44.58 25.85
CA SER A 22 31.58 44.25 27.00
C SER A 22 32.87 45.08 27.02
N ARG A 23 33.43 45.41 25.84
CA ARG A 23 34.65 46.21 25.69
C ARG A 23 34.42 47.66 26.11
N ILE A 24 33.33 48.29 25.66
CA ILE A 24 32.94 49.65 26.06
C ILE A 24 32.70 49.73 27.58
N HIS A 25 32.06 48.71 28.15
CA HIS A 25 31.82 48.62 29.59
C HIS A 25 33.12 48.58 30.41
N ASN A 26 34.07 47.74 30.00
CA ASN A 26 35.37 47.60 30.67
C ASN A 26 36.22 48.88 30.55
N TYR A 27 36.13 49.59 29.41
CA TYR A 27 36.78 50.88 29.20
C TYR A 27 36.27 51.94 30.19
N ILE A 28 34.94 52.11 30.29
CA ILE A 28 34.32 53.12 31.17
C ILE A 28 34.52 52.80 32.66
N SER A 29 34.55 51.50 33.00
CA SER A 29 34.85 51.04 34.37
C SER A 29 36.34 51.06 34.72
N GLY A 30 37.23 51.37 33.76
CA GLY A 30 38.68 51.45 33.97
C GLY A 30 39.36 50.09 34.18
N LEU A 31 38.74 49.00 33.72
CA LEU A 31 39.26 47.63 33.86
C LEU A 31 40.17 47.20 32.69
N MET A 32 40.28 48.02 31.62
CA MET A 32 41.13 47.73 30.45
C MET A 32 42.57 48.22 30.63
N ASN A 33 43.51 47.54 29.97
CA ASN A 33 44.90 47.99 29.91
C ASN A 33 45.01 49.30 29.10
N LYS A 34 46.04 50.11 29.37
CA LYS A 34 46.28 51.40 28.70
C LYS A 34 46.36 51.27 27.16
N GLU A 35 46.94 50.18 26.67
CA GLU A 35 47.04 49.90 25.23
C GLU A 35 45.68 49.63 24.61
N GLU A 36 44.83 48.82 25.26
CA GLU A 36 43.50 48.49 24.75
C GLU A 36 42.55 49.69 24.80
N MET A 37 42.71 50.54 25.83
CA MET A 37 42.03 51.82 25.99
C MET A 37 42.35 52.75 24.81
N PHE A 38 43.64 52.88 24.49
CA PHE A 38 44.12 53.68 23.36
C PHE A 38 43.62 53.15 22.01
N GLN A 39 43.63 51.83 21.80
CA GLN A 39 43.08 51.25 20.58
C GLN A 39 41.58 51.53 20.43
N LEU A 40 40.82 51.42 21.52
CA LEU A 40 39.38 51.73 21.49
C LEU A 40 39.13 53.22 21.21
N GLU A 41 39.91 54.12 21.79
CA GLU A 41 39.83 55.56 21.49
C GLU A 41 40.18 55.86 20.02
N LYS A 42 41.19 55.18 19.46
CA LYS A 42 41.52 55.27 18.04
C LYS A 42 40.39 54.75 17.15
N GLU A 43 39.83 53.59 17.47
CA GLU A 43 38.68 53.00 16.78
C GLU A 43 37.46 53.96 16.84
N ALA A 44 37.24 54.62 17.97
CA ALA A 44 36.15 55.60 18.12
C ALA A 44 36.36 56.87 17.27
N LEU A 45 37.60 57.29 17.01
CA LEU A 45 37.87 58.40 16.07
C LEU A 45 37.58 58.02 14.61
N GLU A 46 37.72 56.73 14.28
CA GLU A 46 37.46 56.20 12.94
C GLU A 46 35.98 55.85 12.74
N ASP A 47 35.25 55.45 13.80
CA ASP A 47 33.84 55.06 13.77
C ASP A 47 32.94 56.02 14.57
N PRO A 48 32.16 56.88 13.87
CA PRO A 48 31.18 57.77 14.50
C PRO A 48 30.15 57.06 15.38
N PHE A 49 29.80 55.81 15.08
CA PHE A 49 28.82 55.04 15.85
C PHE A 49 29.40 54.54 17.17
N LEU A 50 30.63 54.01 17.16
CA LEU A 50 31.32 53.60 18.37
C LEU A 50 31.54 54.77 19.32
N GLN A 51 31.87 55.94 18.78
CA GLN A 51 32.01 57.18 19.56
C GLN A 51 30.69 57.54 20.27
N ASP A 52 29.57 57.61 19.53
CA ASP A 52 28.25 57.92 20.08
C ASP A 52 27.80 56.87 21.12
N ALA A 53 28.10 55.59 20.88
CA ALA A 53 27.81 54.52 21.82
C ALA A 53 28.59 54.66 23.15
N ILE A 54 29.89 55.02 23.09
CA ILE A 54 30.70 55.30 24.29
C ILE A 54 30.15 56.52 25.03
N GLU A 55 29.82 57.59 24.31
CA GLU A 55 29.29 58.82 24.89
C GLU A 55 27.92 58.59 25.56
N GLY A 56 26.99 57.95 24.86
CA GLY A 56 25.68 57.58 25.39
C GLY A 56 25.78 56.70 26.63
N TYR A 57 26.71 55.74 26.66
CA TYR A 57 26.92 54.88 27.83
C TYR A 57 27.52 55.64 29.02
N ARG A 58 28.39 56.64 28.79
CA ARG A 58 28.95 57.51 29.85
C ARG A 58 27.90 58.42 30.47
N LEU A 59 26.93 58.89 29.69
CA LEU A 59 25.84 59.74 30.15
C LEU A 59 24.85 58.98 31.04
N GLN A 60 24.78 57.65 30.90
CA GLN A 60 23.90 56.80 31.68
C GLN A 60 24.46 56.51 33.09
N LYS A 61 24.50 57.54 33.94
CA LYS A 61 24.80 57.40 35.38
C LYS A 61 23.65 56.67 36.10
N GLY A 62 23.64 55.34 36.07
CA GLY A 62 22.67 54.60 36.89
C GLY A 62 22.36 53.15 36.50
N VAL A 63 22.94 52.59 35.44
CA VAL A 63 22.81 51.15 35.22
C VAL A 63 23.79 50.43 36.15
N ASP A 64 23.39 50.29 37.41
CA ASP A 64 24.14 49.54 38.41
C ASP A 64 24.34 48.11 37.90
N VAL A 65 25.60 47.74 37.66
CA VAL A 65 26.02 46.40 37.18
C VAL A 65 25.50 45.27 38.07
N ARG A 66 25.22 45.57 39.35
CA ARG A 66 24.57 44.61 40.25
C ARG A 66 23.15 44.30 39.81
N GLN A 67 22.39 45.30 39.35
CA GLN A 67 21.03 45.11 38.84
C GLN A 67 21.04 44.32 37.51
N LEU A 68 22.04 44.51 36.66
CA LEU A 68 22.25 43.69 35.46
C LEU A 68 22.49 42.22 35.81
N SER A 69 23.29 41.93 36.84
CA SER A 69 23.53 40.55 37.29
C SER A 69 22.24 39.86 37.77
N LEU A 70 21.36 40.59 38.48
CA LEU A 70 20.06 40.08 38.91
C LEU A 70 19.12 39.80 37.73
N LEU A 71 19.11 40.67 36.72
CA LEU A 71 18.30 40.48 35.51
C LEU A 71 18.81 39.30 34.67
N GLN A 72 20.13 39.19 34.50
CA GLN A 72 20.79 38.05 33.86
C GLN A 72 20.42 36.74 34.58
N GLN A 73 20.46 36.75 35.91
CA GLN A 73 20.09 35.60 36.74
C GLN A 73 18.61 35.23 36.58
N ARG A 74 17.71 36.22 36.52
CA ARG A 74 16.28 35.98 36.25
C ARG A 74 16.03 35.47 34.84
N LEU A 75 16.77 35.97 33.85
CA LEU A 75 16.67 35.53 32.46
C LEU A 75 17.14 34.09 32.33
N ASN A 76 18.32 33.77 32.83
CA ASN A 76 18.85 32.40 32.84
C ASN A 76 17.90 31.45 33.57
N ARG A 77 17.34 31.87 34.71
CA ARG A 77 16.34 31.09 35.44
C ARG A 77 15.07 30.82 34.61
N ARG A 78 14.58 31.82 33.84
CA ARG A 78 13.43 31.61 32.93
C ARG A 78 13.78 30.72 31.74
N VAL A 79 14.99 30.85 31.20
CA VAL A 79 15.47 30.03 30.08
C VAL A 79 15.58 28.56 30.51
N GLU A 80 16.19 28.28 31.67
CA GLU A 80 16.26 26.93 32.24
C GLU A 80 14.88 26.34 32.52
N GLN A 81 13.98 27.13 33.10
CA GLN A 81 12.59 26.72 33.32
C GLN A 81 11.90 26.36 32.00
N THR A 82 12.08 27.15 30.94
CA THR A 82 11.47 26.89 29.61
C THR A 82 12.08 25.68 28.90
N ILE A 83 13.39 25.43 29.07
CA ILE A 83 14.06 24.26 28.49
C ILE A 83 13.59 22.97 29.19
N SER A 84 13.44 23.00 30.51
CA SER A 84 12.97 21.83 31.28
C SER A 84 11.55 21.39 30.91
N THR A 85 10.62 22.34 30.71
CA THR A 85 9.24 22.03 30.32
C THR A 85 9.13 21.49 28.90
N ARG A 86 9.91 22.03 27.95
CA ARG A 86 9.98 21.47 26.59
C ARG A 86 10.50 20.04 26.57
N ASN A 87 11.57 19.75 27.31
CA ASN A 87 12.19 18.43 27.31
C ASN A 87 11.27 17.37 27.92
N ALA A 88 10.50 17.71 28.96
CA ALA A 88 9.50 16.82 29.53
C ALA A 88 8.36 16.50 28.56
N GLN A 89 7.87 17.49 27.78
CA GLN A 89 6.82 17.27 26.78
C GLN A 89 7.30 16.52 25.53
N PHE A 90 8.55 16.73 25.10
CA PHE A 90 9.13 15.97 23.99
C PHE A 90 9.28 14.48 24.33
N TYR A 91 9.66 14.19 25.57
CA TYR A 91 9.94 12.82 26.00
C TYR A 91 8.67 11.98 26.21
N THR A 92 7.56 12.61 26.63
CA THR A 92 6.27 11.91 26.78
C THR A 92 5.66 11.53 25.43
N TRP A 93 5.83 12.36 24.39
CA TRP A 93 5.29 12.07 23.06
C TRP A 93 6.07 11.01 22.30
N GLN A 94 7.40 10.98 22.45
CA GLN A 94 8.22 9.92 21.86
C GLN A 94 7.88 8.54 22.44
N ARG A 95 7.65 8.44 23.76
CA ARG A 95 7.26 7.18 24.41
C ARG A 95 5.87 6.69 24.00
N LEU A 96 4.91 7.60 23.79
CA LEU A 96 3.59 7.26 23.26
C LEU A 96 3.65 6.81 21.78
N ALA A 97 4.45 7.48 20.95
CA ALA A 97 4.59 7.14 19.54
C ALA A 97 5.30 5.79 19.30
N VAL A 98 6.30 5.47 20.10
CA VAL A 98 6.99 4.16 20.00
C VAL A 98 6.08 3.02 20.46
N GLY A 99 5.26 3.24 21.50
CA GLY A 99 4.28 2.25 21.97
C GLY A 99 3.20 1.92 20.92
N SER A 100 2.66 2.93 20.24
CA SER A 100 1.65 2.71 19.20
C SER A 100 2.21 2.00 17.96
N ALA A 101 3.41 2.37 17.51
CA ALA A 101 4.08 1.70 16.39
C ALA A 101 4.36 0.22 16.68
N ALA A 102 4.83 -0.11 17.88
CA ALA A 102 5.08 -1.50 18.28
C ALA A 102 3.79 -2.32 18.36
N ALA A 103 2.70 -1.74 18.87
CA ALA A 103 1.39 -2.41 18.93
C ALA A 103 0.83 -2.73 17.53
N VAL A 104 0.96 -1.82 16.57
CA VAL A 104 0.51 -2.05 15.18
C VAL A 104 1.31 -3.19 14.55
N ILE A 105 2.63 -3.22 14.72
CA ILE A 105 3.49 -4.30 14.19
C ILE A 105 3.07 -5.65 14.79
N PHE A 106 2.78 -5.70 16.09
CA PHE A 106 2.36 -6.93 16.76
C PHE A 106 1.01 -7.45 16.25
N VAL A 107 0.03 -6.57 16.05
CA VAL A 107 -1.28 -6.93 15.47
C VAL A 107 -1.13 -7.42 14.02
N VAL A 108 -0.29 -6.77 13.21
CA VAL A 108 -0.02 -7.18 11.83
C VAL A 108 0.65 -8.55 11.79
N LEU A 109 1.62 -8.82 12.66
CA LEU A 109 2.27 -10.13 12.75
C LEU A 109 1.28 -11.23 13.16
N ILE A 110 0.42 -10.97 14.15
CA ILE A 110 -0.62 -11.93 14.56
C ILE A 110 -1.60 -12.18 13.42
N ALA A 111 -2.07 -11.13 12.73
CA ALA A 111 -2.97 -11.26 11.59
C ALA A 111 -2.32 -12.05 10.44
N PHE A 112 -1.04 -11.81 10.16
CA PHE A 112 -0.29 -12.52 9.14
C PHE A 112 -0.10 -14.01 9.48
N ILE A 113 0.19 -14.32 10.75
CA ILE A 113 0.29 -15.70 11.24
C ILE A 113 -1.07 -16.41 11.13
N TYR A 114 -2.16 -15.76 11.53
CA TYR A 114 -3.51 -16.28 11.40
C TYR A 114 -3.89 -16.51 9.93
N PHE A 115 -3.60 -15.56 9.04
CA PHE A 115 -3.88 -15.69 7.61
C PHE A 115 -3.09 -16.85 7.00
N LYS A 116 -1.80 -17.00 7.33
CA LYS A 116 -0.99 -18.13 6.87
C LYS A 116 -1.54 -19.48 7.34
N ASN A 117 -2.01 -19.55 8.59
CA ASN A 117 -2.56 -20.78 9.16
C ASN A 117 -3.97 -21.11 8.63
N PHE A 118 -4.76 -20.09 8.27
CA PHE A 118 -6.15 -20.28 7.85
C PHE A 118 -6.31 -20.44 6.32
N ASN A 119 -5.39 -19.92 5.51
CA ASN A 119 -5.46 -20.04 4.04
C ASN A 119 -4.95 -21.36 3.47
N THR A 120 -4.66 -22.38 4.28
CA THR A 120 -4.26 -23.70 3.76
C THR A 120 -5.43 -24.49 3.17
N ASN A 121 -6.68 -24.00 3.32
CA ASN A 121 -7.87 -24.67 2.80
C ASN A 121 -8.76 -23.67 2.03
N LYS A 122 -8.34 -23.26 0.84
CA LYS A 122 -9.26 -22.67 -0.14
C LYS A 122 -9.17 -23.44 -1.45
N SER A 123 -10.02 -24.45 -1.57
CA SER A 123 -10.49 -24.95 -2.85
C SER A 123 -11.06 -23.75 -3.63
N ARG A 124 -10.34 -23.35 -4.68
CA ARG A 124 -10.72 -22.26 -5.57
C ARG A 124 -11.99 -22.64 -6.32
N THR A 125 -13.16 -22.19 -5.86
CA THR A 125 -14.30 -21.90 -6.74
C THR A 125 -14.06 -20.50 -7.28
N THR A 126 -13.46 -20.44 -8.47
CA THR A 126 -13.37 -19.22 -9.27
C THR A 126 -14.77 -18.91 -9.79
N GLU A 127 -15.40 -17.90 -9.21
CA GLU A 127 -16.40 -17.10 -9.91
C GLU A 127 -15.75 -16.57 -11.20
N VAL A 128 -16.34 -16.94 -12.33
CA VAL A 128 -15.86 -16.60 -13.66
C VAL A 128 -16.32 -15.18 -13.95
N GLU A 129 -15.45 -14.20 -13.72
CA GLU A 129 -15.58 -12.88 -14.33
C GLU A 129 -15.41 -13.03 -15.86
N LEU A 130 -16.41 -12.52 -16.56
CA LEU A 130 -16.67 -12.62 -18.00
C LEU A 130 -15.43 -12.37 -18.87
N SER A 131 -14.95 -13.42 -19.52
CA SER A 131 -14.35 -13.32 -20.85
C SER A 131 -14.43 -14.68 -21.56
N SER A 132 -15.64 -15.01 -22.02
CA SER A 132 -15.91 -16.11 -22.93
C SER A 132 -15.18 -15.94 -24.27
N PRO A 133 -14.58 -17.02 -24.78
CA PRO A 133 -14.79 -17.44 -26.16
C PRO A 133 -15.90 -18.50 -26.19
N GLU A 134 -16.95 -18.23 -26.95
CA GLU A 134 -18.30 -18.85 -26.94
C GLU A 134 -18.41 -20.33 -27.38
N ASN A 135 -17.37 -21.16 -27.22
CA ASN A 135 -17.46 -22.58 -27.61
C ASN A 135 -16.64 -23.49 -26.69
N LYS A 136 -17.07 -23.59 -25.41
CA LYS A 136 -16.49 -24.52 -24.43
C LYS A 136 -17.59 -25.37 -23.81
N ILE A 137 -17.35 -26.68 -23.74
CA ILE A 137 -18.20 -27.63 -23.03
C ILE A 137 -18.13 -27.29 -21.55
N ALA A 138 -19.28 -27.01 -20.92
CA ALA A 138 -19.34 -26.67 -19.51
C ALA A 138 -19.80 -27.87 -18.68
N ILE A 139 -19.19 -28.04 -17.51
CA ILE A 139 -19.54 -29.09 -16.55
C ILE A 139 -20.08 -28.41 -15.29
N GLU A 140 -21.29 -28.80 -14.89
CA GLU A 140 -21.88 -28.40 -13.61
C GLU A 140 -21.98 -29.63 -12.69
N PRO A 141 -21.11 -29.78 -11.67
CA PRO A 141 -21.32 -30.79 -10.65
C PRO A 141 -22.52 -30.40 -9.79
N LEU A 142 -23.58 -31.20 -9.81
CA LEU A 142 -24.71 -30.96 -8.89
C LEU A 142 -24.30 -31.36 -7.48
N LEU A 143 -24.22 -30.36 -6.60
CA LEU A 143 -23.97 -30.49 -5.17
C LEU A 143 -24.97 -31.44 -4.45
N THR A 144 -26.11 -31.72 -5.06
CA THR A 144 -27.19 -32.57 -4.54
C THR A 144 -27.08 -34.05 -4.93
N GLY A 145 -26.07 -34.46 -5.72
CA GLY A 145 -25.97 -35.79 -6.33
C GLY A 145 -25.06 -36.82 -5.66
N GLY A 146 -24.20 -36.41 -4.72
CA GLY A 146 -23.30 -37.31 -3.98
C GLY A 146 -21.87 -36.78 -3.81
N ASP A 147 -20.96 -37.65 -3.36
CA ASP A 147 -19.57 -37.37 -2.97
C ASP A 147 -18.55 -37.68 -4.09
N ALA A 148 -19.01 -38.10 -5.27
CA ALA A 148 -18.13 -38.47 -6.36
C ALA A 148 -17.41 -37.25 -6.98
N SER A 149 -16.10 -37.35 -7.14
CA SER A 149 -15.25 -36.35 -7.79
C SER A 149 -14.09 -37.01 -8.54
N PRO A 150 -13.67 -36.49 -9.70
CA PRO A 150 -12.51 -37.03 -10.43
C PRO A 150 -11.23 -36.85 -9.61
N ILE A 151 -10.36 -37.87 -9.59
CA ILE A 151 -9.14 -37.88 -8.78
C ILE A 151 -8.19 -36.74 -9.18
N GLU A 152 -8.13 -36.41 -10.47
CA GLU A 152 -7.30 -35.33 -11.02
C GLU A 152 -7.94 -33.94 -10.88
N GLY A 153 -9.14 -33.86 -10.29
CA GLY A 153 -9.91 -32.63 -10.13
C GLY A 153 -10.78 -32.26 -11.33
N TRP A 154 -11.77 -31.40 -11.10
CA TRP A 154 -12.80 -31.03 -12.08
C TRP A 154 -12.24 -30.37 -13.34
N ASN A 155 -11.21 -29.52 -13.20
CA ASN A 155 -10.58 -28.83 -14.33
C ASN A 155 -9.85 -29.80 -15.27
N ALA A 156 -9.14 -30.80 -14.73
CA ALA A 156 -8.48 -31.82 -15.56
C ALA A 156 -9.50 -32.64 -16.35
N PHE A 157 -10.63 -32.98 -15.72
CA PHE A 157 -11.74 -33.66 -16.38
C PHE A 157 -12.40 -32.79 -17.47
N GLU A 158 -12.59 -31.50 -17.21
CA GLU A 158 -13.07 -30.53 -18.22
C GLU A 158 -12.16 -30.46 -19.45
N GLN A 159 -10.85 -30.32 -19.22
CA GLN A 159 -9.86 -30.31 -20.31
C GLN A 159 -9.84 -31.63 -21.07
N TYR A 160 -10.00 -32.76 -20.37
CA TYR A 160 -10.12 -34.08 -20.99
C TYR A 160 -11.34 -34.14 -21.92
N LEU A 161 -12.52 -33.69 -21.48
CA LEU A 161 -13.70 -33.64 -22.34
C LEU A 161 -13.47 -32.72 -23.54
N GLN A 162 -12.95 -31.51 -23.34
CA GLN A 162 -12.69 -30.56 -24.42
C GLN A 162 -11.71 -31.10 -25.48
N ARG A 163 -10.73 -31.92 -25.09
CA ARG A 163 -9.76 -32.52 -26.01
C ARG A 163 -10.30 -33.76 -26.72
N ASN A 164 -11.10 -34.57 -26.04
CA ASN A 164 -11.46 -35.91 -26.53
C ASN A 164 -12.84 -36.00 -27.17
N VAL A 165 -13.67 -34.96 -27.07
CA VAL A 165 -15.00 -34.91 -27.70
C VAL A 165 -14.86 -34.79 -29.22
N GLN A 166 -15.46 -35.75 -29.91
CA GLN A 166 -15.45 -35.85 -31.38
C GLN A 166 -16.72 -35.24 -32.01
N VAL A 167 -17.81 -35.18 -31.25
CA VAL A 167 -19.12 -34.69 -31.72
C VAL A 167 -19.36 -33.31 -31.11
N ARG A 168 -19.19 -32.25 -31.91
CA ARG A 168 -19.38 -30.84 -31.51
C ARG A 168 -20.57 -30.16 -32.18
N ASP A 169 -21.04 -30.73 -33.29
CA ASP A 169 -22.15 -30.18 -34.07
C ASP A 169 -23.52 -30.43 -33.43
N LEU A 170 -23.57 -31.26 -32.39
CA LEU A 170 -24.78 -31.61 -31.66
C LEU A 170 -24.73 -30.98 -30.27
N GLY A 171 -25.46 -29.88 -30.11
CA GLY A 171 -25.64 -29.27 -28.79
C GLY A 171 -26.76 -29.92 -27.99
N GLY A 172 -26.66 -29.81 -26.67
CA GLY A 172 -27.62 -30.39 -25.75
C GLY A 172 -27.10 -30.48 -24.32
N LYS A 173 -28.02 -30.48 -23.36
CA LYS A 173 -27.73 -30.70 -21.94
C LYS A 173 -27.98 -32.17 -21.62
N ILE A 174 -27.01 -32.85 -21.02
CA ILE A 174 -27.13 -34.25 -20.63
C ILE A 174 -26.93 -34.37 -19.12
N ILE A 175 -27.88 -35.05 -18.50
CA ILE A 175 -27.90 -35.28 -17.05
C ILE A 175 -27.72 -36.79 -16.84
N LEU A 176 -26.63 -37.17 -16.17
CA LEU A 176 -26.35 -38.56 -15.85
C LEU A 176 -26.09 -38.76 -14.37
N ASN A 177 -26.62 -39.87 -13.85
CA ASN A 177 -26.40 -40.37 -12.50
C ASN A 177 -25.49 -41.59 -12.59
N PHE A 178 -24.51 -41.70 -11.71
CA PHE A 178 -23.55 -42.80 -11.73
C PHE A 178 -23.08 -43.17 -10.33
N GLU A 179 -22.61 -44.40 -10.19
CA GLU A 179 -21.93 -44.90 -9.00
C GLU A 179 -20.45 -45.16 -9.32
N VAL A 180 -19.59 -45.13 -8.31
CA VAL A 180 -18.15 -45.33 -8.49
C VAL A 180 -17.73 -46.63 -7.82
N ASP A 181 -17.10 -47.52 -8.58
CA ASP A 181 -16.54 -48.77 -8.06
C ASP A 181 -15.27 -48.50 -7.24
N LYS A 182 -14.83 -49.47 -6.43
CA LYS A 182 -13.59 -49.44 -5.65
C LYS A 182 -12.33 -49.16 -6.48
N ASN A 183 -12.39 -49.46 -7.78
CA ASN A 183 -11.31 -49.18 -8.74
C ASN A 183 -11.32 -47.73 -9.27
N GLY A 184 -12.28 -46.91 -8.86
CA GLY A 184 -12.49 -45.55 -9.32
C GLY A 184 -13.08 -45.44 -10.72
N LYS A 185 -13.73 -46.49 -11.22
CA LYS A 185 -14.42 -46.48 -12.52
C LYS A 185 -15.92 -46.27 -12.30
N LEU A 186 -16.57 -45.50 -13.19
CA LEU A 186 -18.01 -45.31 -13.12
C LEU A 186 -18.74 -46.59 -13.51
N ILE A 187 -19.70 -46.99 -12.68
CA ILE A 187 -20.61 -48.13 -12.84
C ILE A 187 -22.05 -47.63 -12.67
N ASN A 188 -23.04 -48.38 -13.17
CA ASN A 188 -24.46 -48.02 -13.10
C ASN A 188 -24.77 -46.60 -13.64
N VAL A 189 -24.25 -46.25 -14.82
CA VAL A 189 -24.52 -44.95 -15.46
C VAL A 189 -25.95 -44.93 -16.02
N ASN A 190 -26.83 -44.14 -15.41
CA ASN A 190 -28.19 -43.90 -15.88
C ASN A 190 -28.34 -42.48 -16.42
N PHE A 191 -29.04 -42.32 -17.53
CA PHE A 191 -29.29 -41.01 -18.17
C PHE A 191 -30.70 -40.55 -17.81
N GLU A 192 -30.79 -39.43 -17.10
CA GLU A 192 -32.07 -38.84 -16.67
C GLU A 192 -32.67 -37.99 -17.79
N ASP A 193 -31.81 -37.28 -18.53
CA ASP A 193 -32.19 -36.51 -19.71
C ASP A 193 -31.05 -36.55 -20.74
N ALA A 194 -31.38 -36.96 -21.97
CA ALA A 194 -30.42 -37.10 -23.06
C ALA A 194 -31.13 -36.83 -24.40
N PRO A 195 -30.95 -35.64 -25.01
CA PRO A 195 -31.68 -35.24 -26.21
C PRO A 195 -31.26 -36.00 -27.49
N ASN A 196 -30.12 -36.71 -27.48
CA ASN A 196 -29.59 -37.37 -28.67
C ASN A 196 -28.86 -38.69 -28.35
N GLU A 197 -29.18 -39.76 -29.07
CA GLU A 197 -28.51 -41.07 -28.94
C GLU A 197 -27.02 -41.04 -29.31
N VAL A 198 -26.63 -40.18 -30.25
CA VAL A 198 -25.23 -40.01 -30.67
C VAL A 198 -24.39 -39.44 -29.52
N LEU A 199 -24.90 -38.43 -28.82
CA LEU A 199 -24.25 -37.85 -27.66
C LEU A 199 -24.19 -38.83 -26.48
N LYS A 200 -25.24 -39.65 -26.29
CA LYS A 200 -25.24 -40.71 -25.26
C LYS A 200 -24.10 -41.71 -25.48
N LYS A 201 -23.91 -42.18 -26.71
CA LYS A 201 -22.80 -43.09 -27.07
C LYS A 201 -21.44 -42.43 -26.87
N GLU A 202 -21.32 -41.16 -27.23
CA GLU A 202 -20.08 -40.40 -27.07
C GLU A 202 -19.72 -40.21 -25.59
N ILE A 203 -20.68 -39.89 -24.73
CA ILE A 203 -20.45 -39.79 -23.28
C ILE A 203 -20.01 -41.13 -22.70
N LEU A 204 -20.65 -42.24 -23.08
CA LEU A 204 -20.23 -43.56 -22.63
C LEU A 204 -18.77 -43.85 -23.01
N ARG A 205 -18.35 -43.48 -24.22
CA ARG A 205 -16.97 -43.60 -24.68
C ARG A 205 -16.01 -42.74 -23.85
N LEU A 206 -16.39 -41.49 -23.57
CA LEU A 206 -15.56 -40.54 -22.83
C LEU A 206 -15.39 -40.94 -21.37
N ILE A 207 -16.44 -41.45 -20.74
CA ILE A 207 -16.42 -41.94 -19.36
C ILE A 207 -15.59 -43.23 -19.25
N ASP A 208 -15.73 -44.15 -20.21
CA ASP A 208 -14.99 -45.42 -20.19
C ASP A 208 -13.47 -45.22 -20.33
N LYS A 209 -13.06 -44.26 -21.17
CA LYS A 209 -11.65 -43.86 -21.35
C LYS A 209 -11.20 -42.74 -20.39
N GLY A 210 -12.09 -42.30 -19.51
CA GLY A 210 -11.92 -41.13 -18.68
C GLY A 210 -11.00 -41.33 -17.48
N PRO A 211 -10.74 -40.26 -16.72
CA PRO A 211 -9.95 -40.33 -15.50
C PRO A 211 -10.68 -41.15 -14.43
N LYS A 212 -9.93 -41.63 -13.44
CA LYS A 212 -10.49 -42.32 -12.28
C LYS A 212 -11.19 -41.34 -11.34
N TRP A 213 -12.17 -41.84 -10.61
CA TRP A 213 -13.04 -41.10 -9.70
C TRP A 213 -12.87 -41.57 -8.26
N HIS A 214 -13.08 -40.66 -7.33
CA HIS A 214 -13.16 -40.88 -5.89
C HIS A 214 -14.58 -40.62 -5.41
N GLY A 215 -15.10 -41.37 -4.43
CA GLY A 215 -16.45 -41.22 -3.88
C GLY A 215 -17.33 -42.45 -4.16
N LYS A 216 -18.65 -42.36 -3.89
CA LYS A 216 -19.59 -43.49 -4.02
C LYS A 216 -20.62 -43.27 -5.12
N LYS A 217 -21.20 -42.07 -5.21
CA LYS A 217 -22.23 -41.73 -6.19
C LYS A 217 -22.14 -40.27 -6.59
N GLY A 218 -22.60 -39.95 -7.79
CA GLY A 218 -22.59 -38.58 -8.29
C GLY A 218 -23.65 -38.34 -9.37
N LYS A 219 -23.98 -37.07 -9.55
CA LYS A 219 -24.81 -36.57 -10.65
C LYS A 219 -24.03 -35.52 -11.41
N LEU A 220 -23.94 -35.69 -12.73
CA LEU A 220 -23.16 -34.83 -13.60
C LEU A 220 -24.08 -34.21 -14.66
N ILE A 221 -23.96 -32.89 -14.84
CA ILE A 221 -24.48 -32.19 -16.01
C ILE A 221 -23.32 -31.91 -16.95
N ILE A 222 -23.47 -32.32 -18.21
CA ILE A 222 -22.58 -31.93 -19.30
C ILE A 222 -23.41 -31.13 -20.30
N SER A 223 -23.01 -29.88 -20.58
CA SER A 223 -23.63 -29.07 -21.63
C SER A 223 -22.72 -28.96 -22.84
N PHE A 224 -23.23 -29.41 -23.99
CA PHE A 224 -22.58 -29.24 -25.28
C PHE A 224 -23.14 -27.97 -25.94
N PRO A 225 -22.30 -26.98 -26.25
CA PRO A 225 -22.73 -25.83 -27.04
C PRO A 225 -23.15 -26.30 -28.44
N ILE A 226 -24.16 -25.67 -29.02
CA ILE A 226 -24.48 -25.85 -30.45
C ILE A 226 -23.46 -25.01 -31.21
N GLU A 227 -22.61 -25.63 -32.03
CA GLU A 227 -21.89 -24.87 -33.05
C GLU A 227 -22.91 -24.32 -34.04
N ASN A 228 -23.36 -23.08 -33.82
CA ASN A 228 -24.25 -22.39 -34.75
C ASN A 228 -23.39 -21.95 -35.95
N PRO A 229 -23.64 -22.43 -37.19
CA PRO A 229 -22.95 -21.93 -38.36
C PRO A 229 -23.55 -20.57 -38.75
N THR A 230 -23.51 -19.58 -37.87
CA THR A 230 -23.70 -18.18 -38.27
C THR A 230 -22.38 -17.66 -38.83
N GLN A 231 -22.05 -18.15 -40.03
CA GLN A 231 -21.21 -17.41 -40.96
C GLN A 231 -21.85 -16.03 -41.16
N ALA A 232 -21.21 -15.03 -40.55
CA ALA A 232 -20.87 -13.77 -41.18
C ALA A 232 -21.87 -13.19 -42.20
N PHE A 233 -23.08 -12.84 -41.76
CA PHE A 233 -23.76 -11.70 -42.40
C PHE A 233 -23.12 -10.43 -41.84
N LYS A 234 -21.98 -10.05 -42.44
CA LYS A 234 -21.40 -8.73 -42.29
C LYS A 234 -22.50 -7.72 -42.66
N PRO A 235 -22.97 -6.85 -41.75
CA PRO A 235 -23.94 -5.84 -42.13
C PRO A 235 -23.29 -4.96 -43.20
N THR A 236 -23.95 -4.86 -44.34
CA THR A 236 -23.60 -3.90 -45.38
C THR A 236 -23.64 -2.52 -44.75
N HIS A 237 -22.44 -1.93 -44.68
CA HIS A 237 -22.13 -0.52 -44.45
C HIS A 237 -23.36 0.40 -44.54
N CYS A 238 -23.68 1.06 -43.43
CA CYS A 238 -24.79 2.00 -43.34
C CYS A 238 -24.71 3.09 -44.42
N PHE A 239 -25.90 3.38 -44.94
CA PHE A 239 -26.25 4.37 -45.95
C PHE A 239 -25.84 5.78 -45.48
N GLY A 240 -24.83 6.36 -46.13
CA GLY A 240 -24.47 7.77 -45.98
C GLY A 240 -25.43 8.62 -46.80
N ILE A 241 -25.95 9.67 -46.17
CA ILE A 241 -26.88 10.64 -46.72
C ILE A 241 -26.18 11.38 -47.87
N GLU A 242 -26.76 11.33 -49.08
CA GLU A 242 -26.32 12.14 -50.20
C GLU A 242 -26.94 13.54 -50.05
N GLU A 243 -26.15 14.53 -49.64
CA GLU A 243 -26.50 15.94 -49.84
C GLU A 243 -26.47 16.22 -51.35
N LYS A 244 -27.64 16.48 -51.96
CA LYS A 244 -27.70 17.16 -53.25
C LYS A 244 -28.01 18.63 -53.04
N SER A 245 -27.00 19.44 -53.35
CA SER A 245 -27.13 20.84 -53.73
C SER A 245 -27.82 20.97 -55.09
N ASN A 246 -28.51 22.11 -55.25
CA ASN A 246 -29.14 22.68 -56.46
C ASN A 246 -30.54 22.19 -56.82
#